data_AF-A0A024TKP0-F1
#
_entry.id   AF-A0A024TKP0-F1
#
_cell.length_a   1.000
_cell.length_b   1.000
_cell.length_c   1.000
_cell.angle_alpha   90.00
_cell.angle_beta   90.00
_cell.angle_gamma   90.00
#
_symmetry.space_group_name_H-M   'P 1'
#
loop_
_entity.id
_entity.type
_entity.pdbx_description
1 polymer ?
#
loop_
_entity_poly.entity_id
_entity_poly.type
_entity_poly.pdbx_seq_one_letter_code
_entity_poly.pdbx_strand_id
1 'polypeptide(L)'
;MTALLRRLPLAPTKVAFFLRHYGAANHRFHSSEVAEDAPNRPKVRADFPTFSLDTFALRQFDDPAYPGTIINYDKNAFEAKINEFFEAGECSLVDGYAPFCKHLFVPNFINARIPTVTITNKSAHLLQSGYISRVPEELPVLTRWFPGHSVTPETAKYLDIVLYSREQVRLENVAMGKLIDSVDSPWRIISIKAQLVDYELPMEPMTLLRNALGTDAGGSGVPLDKEKYLESVEYWAQHAHVKYH
;
A
#
# COMPACT_ATOMS: atom_id res chain seq x y z
N MET A 1 15.75 64.66 -4.34
CA MET A 1 16.69 63.52 -4.29
C MET A 1 15.84 62.27 -4.10
N THR A 2 15.15 61.72 -5.10
CA THR A 2 15.55 61.43 -6.49
C THR A 2 16.64 60.36 -6.56
N ALA A 3 16.26 59.10 -6.41
CA ALA A 3 17.08 57.93 -6.70
C ALA A 3 16.29 56.96 -7.59
N LEU A 4 16.83 56.77 -8.79
CA LEU A 4 16.29 56.08 -9.95
C LEU A 4 15.86 54.61 -9.70
N LEU A 5 14.66 54.28 -10.17
CA LEU A 5 14.33 52.93 -10.65
C LEU A 5 15.21 52.57 -11.85
N ARG A 6 16.01 51.51 -11.77
CA ARG A 6 16.58 50.85 -12.95
C ARG A 6 15.72 49.64 -13.33
N ARG A 7 15.04 49.74 -14.48
CA ARG A 7 14.39 48.59 -15.14
C ARG A 7 15.48 47.69 -15.74
N LEU A 8 15.39 46.39 -15.49
CA LEU A 8 16.11 45.37 -16.26
C LEU A 8 15.24 44.92 -17.45
N PRO A 9 15.83 44.66 -18.64
CA PRO A 9 15.08 44.23 -19.81
C PRO A 9 14.72 42.74 -19.74
N LEU A 10 13.47 42.41 -20.08
CA LEU A 10 13.03 41.05 -20.34
C LEU A 10 13.53 40.60 -21.72
N ALA A 11 14.31 39.53 -21.78
CA ALA A 11 14.67 38.85 -23.03
C ALA A 11 13.71 37.65 -23.27
N PRO A 12 13.15 37.47 -24.48
CA PRO A 12 12.20 36.39 -24.75
C PRO A 12 12.90 35.12 -25.26
N THR A 13 13.17 34.16 -24.38
CA THR A 13 13.67 32.84 -24.78
C THR A 13 12.51 31.94 -25.22
N LYS A 14 12.30 31.81 -26.53
CA LYS A 14 11.39 30.81 -27.11
C LYS A 14 11.95 29.41 -26.84
N VAL A 15 11.29 28.63 -25.98
CA VAL A 15 11.48 27.17 -25.93
C VAL A 15 10.34 26.53 -26.71
N ALA A 16 10.68 25.84 -27.81
CA ALA A 16 9.70 25.28 -28.72
C ALA A 16 9.04 24.02 -28.15
N PHE A 17 7.71 23.98 -28.24
CA PHE A 17 6.86 22.86 -27.82
C PHE A 17 7.04 21.69 -28.81
N PHE A 18 7.73 20.61 -28.43
CA PHE A 18 7.81 19.40 -29.27
C PHE A 18 6.60 18.50 -29.03
N LEU A 19 5.46 18.88 -29.61
CA LEU A 19 4.25 18.07 -29.64
C LEU A 19 4.43 16.92 -30.65
N ARG A 20 4.94 15.76 -30.21
CA ARG A 20 5.11 14.59 -31.09
C ARG A 20 3.74 14.00 -31.42
N HIS A 21 3.22 14.35 -32.59
CA HIS A 21 1.98 13.83 -33.12
C HIS A 21 2.12 12.33 -33.42
N TYR A 22 1.45 11.47 -32.65
CA TYR A 22 1.16 10.10 -33.10
C TYR A 22 -0.17 10.08 -33.84
N GLY A 23 -0.11 10.46 -35.12
CA GLY A 23 -1.20 10.25 -36.07
C GLY A 23 -1.28 8.78 -36.49
N ALA A 24 -2.50 8.24 -36.56
CA ALA A 24 -2.73 6.83 -36.86
C ALA A 24 -2.39 6.47 -38.32
N ALA A 25 -1.86 5.26 -38.52
CA ALA A 25 -1.80 4.59 -39.81
C ALA A 25 -2.24 3.12 -39.66
N ASN A 26 -3.52 2.86 -39.92
CA ASN A 26 -4.06 1.50 -39.96
C ASN A 26 -3.54 0.76 -41.21
N HIS A 27 -2.45 -0.01 -41.07
CA HIS A 27 -2.12 -1.06 -42.04
C HIS A 27 -2.41 -2.43 -41.44
N ARG A 28 -3.50 -3.04 -41.92
CA ARG A 28 -3.77 -4.47 -41.71
C ARG A 28 -2.72 -5.28 -42.48
N PHE A 29 -1.68 -5.73 -41.79
CA PHE A 29 -0.90 -6.87 -42.26
C PHE A 29 -1.60 -8.15 -41.81
N HIS A 30 -2.04 -8.93 -42.79
CA HIS A 30 -2.59 -10.26 -42.57
C HIS A 30 -1.45 -11.25 -42.76
N SER A 31 -0.85 -11.69 -41.66
CA SER A 31 0.23 -12.69 -41.65
C SER A 31 -0.18 -13.83 -40.72
N SER A 32 -0.95 -14.77 -41.27
CA SER A 32 -0.95 -16.15 -40.83
C SER A 32 0.43 -16.76 -41.04
N GLU A 33 0.86 -17.67 -40.17
CA GLU A 33 2.21 -18.30 -40.13
C GLU A 33 3.28 -17.27 -39.70
N VAL A 34 3.85 -17.31 -38.49
CA VAL A 34 4.64 -18.43 -37.92
C VAL A 34 4.32 -18.58 -36.42
N ALA A 35 3.90 -19.77 -35.99
CA ALA A 35 3.90 -20.15 -34.58
C ALA A 35 5.30 -20.67 -34.23
N GLU A 36 6.20 -19.76 -33.86
CA GLU A 36 7.58 -20.12 -33.55
C GLU A 36 7.68 -20.68 -32.12
N ASP A 37 8.26 -21.87 -32.02
CA ASP A 37 8.34 -22.69 -30.80
C ASP A 37 9.29 -22.03 -29.78
N ALA A 38 8.74 -21.14 -28.95
CA ALA A 38 9.50 -20.45 -27.93
C ALA A 38 10.05 -21.47 -26.92
N PRO A 39 11.39 -21.63 -26.81
CA PRO A 39 11.95 -22.69 -26.00
C PRO A 39 11.54 -22.51 -24.54
N ASN A 40 10.90 -23.53 -23.98
CA ASN A 40 10.48 -23.59 -22.58
C ASN A 40 11.71 -23.58 -21.67
N ARG A 41 12.26 -22.38 -21.46
CA ARG A 41 13.41 -22.14 -20.62
C ARG A 41 12.96 -22.37 -19.18
N PRO A 42 13.48 -23.39 -18.47
CA PRO A 42 13.05 -23.65 -17.10
C PRO A 42 13.27 -22.37 -16.28
N LYS A 43 12.24 -21.96 -15.53
CA LYS A 43 12.35 -20.84 -14.60
C LYS A 43 13.41 -21.21 -13.56
N VAL A 44 14.62 -20.68 -13.74
CA VAL A 44 15.66 -20.71 -12.71
C VAL A 44 15.08 -19.90 -11.54
N ARG A 45 14.68 -20.60 -10.46
CA ARG A 45 14.33 -19.94 -9.20
C ARG A 45 15.53 -19.07 -8.80
N ALA A 46 15.28 -17.82 -8.44
CA ALA A 46 16.32 -17.02 -7.80
C ALA A 46 16.72 -17.69 -6.47
N ASP A 47 17.96 -17.47 -6.02
CA ASP A 47 18.46 -18.02 -4.74
C ASP A 47 17.82 -17.34 -3.50
N PHE A 48 16.79 -16.51 -3.70
CA PHE A 48 16.08 -15.72 -2.69
C PHE A 48 14.57 -15.72 -2.96
N PRO A 49 13.72 -15.62 -1.92
CA PRO A 49 12.27 -15.63 -2.07
C PRO A 49 11.76 -14.39 -2.83
N THR A 50 10.60 -14.50 -3.47
CA THR A 50 9.99 -13.40 -4.25
C THR A 50 9.48 -12.28 -3.33
N PHE A 51 8.94 -12.67 -2.17
CA PHE A 51 8.44 -11.77 -1.14
C PHE A 51 9.22 -11.99 0.15
N SER A 52 9.64 -10.90 0.81
CA SER A 52 10.14 -10.96 2.19
C SER A 52 9.40 -9.99 3.10
N LEU A 53 9.37 -10.26 4.40
CA LEU A 53 8.69 -9.43 5.39
C LEU A 53 9.50 -8.15 5.67
N ASP A 54 8.83 -6.98 5.66
CA ASP A 54 9.47 -5.73 6.04
C ASP A 54 9.46 -5.48 7.55
N THR A 55 10.47 -4.76 8.04
CA THR A 55 10.52 -4.29 9.45
C THR A 55 9.25 -3.55 9.89
N PHE A 56 8.61 -2.80 8.99
CA PHE A 56 7.38 -2.05 9.23
C PHE A 56 6.14 -2.94 9.41
N ALA A 57 6.16 -4.17 8.89
CA ALA A 57 5.09 -5.14 9.09
C ALA A 57 5.23 -5.88 10.44
N LEU A 58 6.41 -5.91 11.06
CA LEU A 58 6.67 -6.66 12.30
C LEU A 58 5.76 -6.27 13.46
N ARG A 59 5.36 -4.98 13.56
CA ARG A 59 4.36 -4.52 14.53
C ARG A 59 3.03 -5.28 14.47
N GLN A 60 2.66 -5.86 13.33
CA GLN A 60 1.45 -6.68 13.21
C GLN A 60 1.59 -8.04 13.92
N PHE A 61 2.82 -8.50 14.16
CA PHE A 61 3.16 -9.74 14.85
C PHE A 61 3.55 -9.48 16.31
N ASP A 62 4.23 -8.37 16.59
CA ASP A 62 4.91 -8.09 17.86
C ASP A 62 4.16 -7.11 18.78
N ASP A 63 3.24 -6.28 18.26
CA ASP A 63 2.42 -5.36 19.07
C ASP A 63 1.00 -5.92 19.25
N PRO A 64 0.63 -6.44 20.44
CA PRO A 64 -0.73 -6.93 20.72
C PRO A 64 -1.77 -5.80 20.77
N ALA A 65 -1.35 -4.53 20.83
CA ALA A 65 -2.22 -3.36 20.75
C ALA A 65 -2.28 -2.74 19.33
N TYR A 66 -1.71 -3.42 18.32
CA TYR A 66 -1.69 -2.94 16.93
C TYR A 66 -3.13 -2.61 16.45
N PRO A 67 -3.41 -1.38 15.99
CA PRO A 67 -4.74 -0.94 15.58
C PRO A 67 -5.08 -1.41 14.17
N GLY A 68 -5.11 -2.74 13.97
CA GLY A 68 -5.27 -3.37 12.67
C GLY A 68 -5.30 -4.89 12.78
N THR A 69 -4.88 -5.59 11.72
CA THR A 69 -4.78 -7.06 11.74
C THR A 69 -3.58 -7.50 12.57
N ILE A 70 -3.86 -8.09 13.74
CA ILE A 70 -2.87 -8.77 14.58
C ILE A 70 -2.64 -10.18 14.02
N ILE A 71 -1.37 -10.60 13.94
CA ILE A 71 -0.94 -11.85 13.30
C ILE A 71 -0.29 -12.74 14.36
N ASN A 72 -1.07 -13.70 14.87
CA ASN A 72 -0.57 -14.75 15.74
C ASN A 72 -0.05 -15.94 14.89
N TYR A 73 1.08 -15.73 14.22
CA TYR A 73 1.72 -16.73 13.35
C TYR A 73 3.24 -16.51 13.36
N ASP A 74 4.03 -17.57 13.12
CA ASP A 74 5.49 -17.40 12.99
C ASP A 74 5.84 -16.58 11.74
N LYS A 75 6.80 -15.66 11.88
CA LYS A 75 7.15 -14.70 10.80
C LYS A 75 7.71 -15.41 9.58
N ASN A 76 8.60 -16.38 9.77
CA ASN A 76 9.25 -17.11 8.68
C ASN A 76 8.25 -18.06 8.01
N ALA A 77 7.41 -18.74 8.79
CA ALA A 77 6.33 -19.57 8.27
C ALA A 77 5.29 -18.74 7.50
N PHE A 78 4.98 -17.51 7.94
CA PHE A 78 4.08 -16.60 7.23
C PHE A 78 4.65 -16.25 5.85
N GLU A 79 5.90 -15.76 5.81
CA GLU A 79 6.60 -15.41 4.58
C GLU A 79 6.70 -16.60 3.61
N ALA A 80 7.06 -17.78 4.13
CA ALA A 80 7.12 -19.01 3.34
C ALA A 80 5.75 -19.35 2.74
N LYS A 81 4.66 -19.21 3.51
CA LYS A 81 3.30 -19.52 3.04
C LYS A 81 2.80 -18.56 1.98
N ILE A 82 3.17 -17.27 2.05
CA ILE A 82 2.86 -16.30 0.99
C ILE A 82 3.61 -16.64 -0.31
N ASN A 83 4.89 -17.01 -0.22
CA ASN A 83 5.65 -17.46 -1.40
C ASN A 83 5.05 -18.76 -1.99
N GLU A 84 4.66 -19.72 -1.15
CA GLU A 84 4.01 -20.98 -1.57
C GLU A 84 2.75 -20.73 -2.40
N PHE A 85 1.82 -19.87 -1.94
CA PHE A 85 0.60 -19.54 -2.69
C PHE A 85 0.88 -18.92 -4.06
N PHE A 86 1.88 -18.03 -4.15
CA PHE A 86 2.24 -17.39 -5.41
C PHE A 86 2.93 -18.36 -6.39
N GLU A 87 3.81 -19.22 -5.89
CA GLU A 87 4.51 -20.22 -6.70
C GLU A 87 3.59 -21.34 -7.18
N ALA A 88 2.57 -21.70 -6.39
CA ALA A 88 1.49 -22.60 -6.79
C ALA A 88 0.52 -21.98 -7.80
N GLY A 89 0.56 -20.65 -8.00
CA GLY A 89 -0.37 -19.91 -8.87
C GLY A 89 -1.76 -19.69 -8.27
N GLU A 90 -1.90 -19.83 -6.94
CA GLU A 90 -3.16 -19.58 -6.22
C GLU A 90 -3.47 -18.09 -6.06
N CYS A 91 -2.45 -17.22 -6.19
CA CYS A 91 -2.60 -15.77 -6.23
C CYS A 91 -1.72 -15.14 -7.32
N SER A 92 -1.96 -13.86 -7.64
CA SER A 92 -1.19 -13.10 -8.62
C SER A 92 -0.99 -11.66 -8.15
N LEU A 93 0.02 -10.98 -8.70
CA LEU A 93 0.29 -9.58 -8.40
C LEU A 93 -0.80 -8.69 -8.99
N VAL A 94 -1.55 -8.02 -8.13
CA VAL A 94 -2.52 -6.98 -8.50
C VAL A 94 -1.87 -5.60 -8.31
N ASP A 95 -2.16 -4.67 -9.21
CA ASP A 95 -1.69 -3.28 -9.13
C ASP A 95 -2.34 -2.55 -7.95
N GLY A 96 -1.53 -1.96 -7.07
CA GLY A 96 -2.01 -1.03 -6.05
C GLY A 96 -1.98 0.43 -6.51
N TYR A 97 -2.19 1.36 -5.58
CA TYR A 97 -2.31 2.80 -5.84
C TYR A 97 -1.10 3.49 -6.53
N ALA A 98 0.04 2.81 -6.69
CA ALA A 98 1.25 3.34 -7.33
C ALA A 98 2.06 2.21 -8.00
N PRO A 99 2.95 2.50 -8.98
CA PRO A 99 3.72 1.47 -9.69
C PRO A 99 4.59 0.58 -8.78
N PHE A 100 5.08 1.14 -7.66
CA PHE A 100 5.85 0.44 -6.64
C PHE A 100 4.99 -0.34 -5.63
N CYS A 101 3.65 -0.24 -5.69
CA CYS A 101 2.73 -0.91 -4.79
C CYS A 101 2.02 -2.05 -5.52
N LYS A 102 1.97 -3.24 -4.90
CA LYS A 102 1.23 -4.41 -5.38
C LYS A 102 0.47 -5.07 -4.24
N HIS A 103 -0.49 -5.90 -4.59
CA HIS A 103 -1.27 -6.70 -3.66
C HIS A 103 -1.21 -8.18 -4.05
N LEU A 104 -1.25 -9.06 -3.05
CA LEU A 104 -1.66 -10.45 -3.22
C LEU A 104 -2.88 -10.69 -2.34
N PHE A 105 -3.94 -11.27 -2.90
CA PHE A 105 -5.10 -11.72 -2.14
C PHE A 105 -5.00 -13.23 -1.96
N VAL A 106 -4.83 -13.68 -0.70
CA VAL A 106 -4.67 -15.10 -0.34
C VAL A 106 -5.75 -15.54 0.65
N PRO A 107 -6.11 -16.83 0.73
CA PRO A 107 -7.01 -17.33 1.76
C PRO A 107 -6.51 -17.03 3.18
N ASN A 108 -7.41 -16.76 4.14
CA ASN A 108 -7.06 -16.50 5.53
C ASN A 108 -6.60 -17.77 6.28
N PHE A 109 -5.35 -18.19 6.05
CA PHE A 109 -4.74 -19.36 6.68
C PHE A 109 -4.36 -19.17 8.16
N ILE A 110 -4.45 -17.93 8.68
CA ILE A 110 -4.11 -17.58 10.08
C ILE A 110 -5.33 -17.43 10.99
N ASN A 111 -6.55 -17.64 10.48
CA ASN A 111 -7.81 -17.43 11.20
C ASN A 111 -7.95 -16.01 11.82
N ALA A 112 -7.39 -15.00 11.15
CA ALA A 112 -7.50 -13.61 11.60
C ALA A 112 -8.95 -13.10 11.51
N ARG A 113 -9.32 -12.20 12.41
CA ARG A 113 -10.58 -11.46 12.35
C ARG A 113 -10.41 -10.16 11.57
N ILE A 114 -11.49 -9.66 10.98
CA ILE A 114 -11.46 -8.35 10.33
C ILE A 114 -11.17 -7.26 11.38
N PRO A 115 -10.28 -6.28 11.10
CA PRO A 115 -9.88 -5.26 12.06
C PRO A 115 -10.83 -4.05 12.07
N THR A 116 -11.97 -4.15 11.41
CA THR A 116 -12.96 -3.09 11.22
C THR A 116 -14.37 -3.63 11.45
N VAL A 117 -15.28 -2.78 11.93
CA VAL A 117 -16.71 -3.10 12.11
C VAL A 117 -17.55 -1.96 11.54
N THR A 118 -18.68 -2.31 10.91
CA THR A 118 -19.64 -1.33 10.39
C THR A 118 -20.29 -0.54 11.52
N ILE A 119 -20.28 0.79 11.37
CA ILE A 119 -20.94 1.74 12.25
C ILE A 119 -22.44 1.70 11.96
N THR A 120 -23.23 1.41 12.98
CA THR A 120 -24.70 1.37 12.90
C THR A 120 -25.30 2.32 13.92
N ASN A 121 -26.58 2.67 13.77
CA ASN A 121 -27.31 3.45 14.79
C ASN A 121 -27.28 2.79 16.19
N LYS A 122 -27.09 1.47 16.26
CA LYS A 122 -26.98 0.72 17.53
C LYS A 122 -25.57 0.74 18.11
N SER A 123 -24.52 0.86 17.29
CA SER A 123 -23.12 0.82 17.73
C SER A 123 -22.44 2.18 17.79
N ALA A 124 -22.90 3.21 17.07
CA ALA A 124 -22.20 4.49 16.94
C ALA A 124 -21.82 5.19 18.26
N HIS A 125 -22.61 5.00 19.32
CA HIS A 125 -22.35 5.55 20.66
C HIS A 125 -21.18 4.87 21.41
N LEU A 126 -20.67 3.74 20.90
CA LEU A 126 -19.53 2.99 21.43
C LEU A 126 -18.19 3.45 20.82
N LEU A 127 -18.22 4.33 19.81
CA LEU A 127 -17.01 4.86 19.19
C LEU A 127 -16.22 5.73 20.18
N GLN A 128 -14.93 5.49 20.24
CA GLN A 128 -13.95 6.36 20.88
C GLN A 128 -13.13 7.11 19.81
N SER A 129 -12.50 8.20 20.21
CA SER A 129 -11.58 8.96 19.35
C SER A 129 -10.43 9.56 20.15
N GLY A 130 -9.34 9.86 19.48
CA GLY A 130 -8.13 10.42 20.07
C GLY A 130 -7.03 10.63 19.03
N TYR A 131 -5.94 11.25 19.45
CA TYR A 131 -4.77 11.48 18.61
C TYR A 131 -3.77 10.33 18.75
N ILE A 132 -3.47 9.63 17.65
CA ILE A 132 -2.65 8.40 17.63
C ILE A 132 -1.60 8.50 16.51
N SER A 133 -0.34 8.16 16.83
CA SER A 133 0.73 7.92 15.84
C SER A 133 0.85 6.43 15.51
N ARG A 134 1.23 6.07 14.27
CA ARG A 134 1.44 4.66 13.88
C ARG A 134 2.80 4.10 14.33
N VAL A 135 3.77 4.98 14.53
CA VAL A 135 5.14 4.76 15.04
C VAL A 135 5.60 6.04 15.76
N PRO A 136 6.60 6.01 16.66
CA PRO A 136 7.02 7.18 17.45
C PRO A 136 7.48 8.39 16.62
N GLU A 137 7.96 8.16 15.40
CA GLU A 137 8.50 9.19 14.51
C GLU A 137 7.41 9.96 13.74
N GLU A 138 6.15 9.49 13.75
CA GLU A 138 5.04 10.10 13.03
C GLU A 138 4.23 11.07 13.91
N LEU A 139 3.74 12.15 13.30
CA LEU A 139 2.78 13.05 13.93
C LEU A 139 1.47 12.30 14.27
N PRO A 140 0.91 12.49 15.48
CA PRO A 140 -0.33 11.85 15.85
C PRO A 140 -1.52 12.48 15.12
N VAL A 141 -2.42 11.65 14.60
CA VAL A 141 -3.60 12.08 13.84
C VAL A 141 -4.89 11.72 14.57
N LEU A 142 -5.97 12.43 14.29
CA LEU A 142 -7.29 12.09 14.83
C LEU A 142 -7.77 10.75 14.27
N THR A 143 -7.87 9.75 15.13
CA THR A 143 -8.36 8.41 14.82
C THR A 143 -9.66 8.14 15.58
N ARG A 144 -10.51 7.25 15.06
CA ARG A 144 -11.70 6.72 15.74
C ARG A 144 -11.75 5.20 15.68
N TRP A 145 -12.22 4.56 16.75
CA TRP A 145 -12.26 3.10 16.88
C TRP A 145 -13.39 2.62 17.79
N PHE A 146 -13.75 1.35 17.65
CA PHE A 146 -14.49 0.60 18.67
C PHE A 146 -13.52 -0.04 19.66
N PRO A 147 -13.74 0.07 20.98
CA PRO A 147 -13.04 -0.75 21.97
C PRO A 147 -13.30 -2.24 21.72
N GLY A 148 -12.25 -3.07 21.77
CA GLY A 148 -12.34 -4.50 21.43
C GLY A 148 -13.30 -5.34 22.28
N HIS A 149 -13.66 -4.87 23.48
CA HIS A 149 -14.67 -5.48 24.34
C HIS A 149 -16.12 -5.07 24.01
N SER A 150 -16.32 -4.07 23.14
CA SER A 150 -17.63 -3.49 22.81
C SER A 150 -18.26 -4.06 21.53
N VAL A 151 -17.46 -4.74 20.70
CA VAL A 151 -17.86 -5.31 19.41
C VAL A 151 -17.21 -6.68 19.20
N THR A 152 -17.85 -7.55 18.42
CA THR A 152 -17.30 -8.85 18.03
C THR A 152 -17.07 -8.86 16.52
N PRO A 153 -15.82 -8.72 16.04
CA PRO A 153 -15.53 -8.82 14.61
C PRO A 153 -15.61 -10.26 14.14
N GLU A 154 -16.02 -10.43 12.88
CA GLU A 154 -16.09 -11.71 12.18
C GLU A 154 -14.72 -12.18 11.68
N THR A 155 -14.59 -13.49 11.43
CA THR A 155 -13.38 -14.07 10.83
C THR A 155 -13.26 -13.66 9.37
N ALA A 156 -12.10 -13.17 8.96
CA ALA A 156 -11.82 -12.79 7.58
C ALA A 156 -11.80 -14.01 6.64
N LYS A 157 -12.08 -13.79 5.35
CA LYS A 157 -11.96 -14.82 4.31
C LYS A 157 -10.58 -14.79 3.64
N TYR A 158 -10.03 -13.59 3.49
CA TYR A 158 -8.78 -13.34 2.78
C TYR A 158 -7.82 -12.50 3.62
N LEU A 159 -6.54 -12.57 3.26
CA LEU A 159 -5.54 -11.59 3.61
C LEU A 159 -5.18 -10.82 2.33
N ASP A 160 -5.31 -9.50 2.37
CA ASP A 160 -4.62 -8.60 1.43
C ASP A 160 -3.20 -8.38 1.94
N ILE A 161 -2.22 -8.82 1.14
CA ILE A 161 -0.79 -8.66 1.39
C ILE A 161 -0.31 -7.47 0.57
N VAL A 162 -0.14 -6.32 1.23
CA VAL A 162 0.36 -5.10 0.60
C VAL A 162 1.87 -5.18 0.47
N LEU A 163 2.35 -5.05 -0.76
CA LEU A 163 3.74 -5.17 -1.16
C LEU A 163 4.28 -3.84 -1.68
N TYR A 164 5.43 -3.42 -1.18
CA TYR A 164 6.23 -2.36 -1.82
C TYR A 164 7.43 -2.97 -2.55
N SER A 165 7.87 -2.32 -3.63
CA SER A 165 9.12 -2.70 -4.28
C SER A 165 10.31 -2.46 -3.34
N ARG A 166 11.33 -3.31 -3.47
CA ARG A 166 12.64 -3.18 -2.79
C ARG A 166 13.22 -1.76 -2.95
N GLU A 167 13.05 -1.15 -4.12
CA GLU A 167 13.52 0.20 -4.42
C GLU A 167 12.76 1.27 -3.62
N GLN A 168 11.43 1.18 -3.50
CA GLN A 168 10.64 2.12 -2.69
C GLN A 168 10.99 2.01 -1.20
N VAL A 169 11.09 0.79 -0.67
CA VAL A 169 11.48 0.58 0.74
C VAL A 169 12.87 1.16 1.03
N ARG A 170 13.81 1.04 0.09
CA ARG A 170 15.13 1.68 0.19
C ARG A 170 15.04 3.21 0.21
N LEU A 171 14.20 3.82 -0.62
CA LEU A 171 13.98 5.27 -0.62
C LEU A 171 13.38 5.77 0.71
N GLU A 172 12.34 5.10 1.22
CA GLU A 172 11.70 5.46 2.49
C GLU A 172 12.65 5.27 3.68
N ASN A 173 13.43 4.18 3.70
CA ASN A 173 14.44 3.97 4.75
C ASN A 173 15.55 5.03 4.72
N VAL A 174 16.03 5.45 3.55
CA VAL A 174 17.01 6.54 3.43
C VAL A 174 16.43 7.86 3.95
N ALA A 175 15.21 8.23 3.56
CA ALA A 175 14.57 9.47 4.01
C ALA A 175 14.34 9.49 5.53
N MET A 176 13.97 8.34 6.11
CA MET A 176 13.74 8.19 7.54
C MET A 176 15.02 7.91 8.36
N GLY A 177 16.20 7.94 7.76
CA GLY A 177 17.48 7.67 8.45
C GLY A 177 17.64 6.23 8.96
N LYS A 178 16.88 5.28 8.41
CA LYS A 178 16.89 3.86 8.79
C LYS A 178 17.98 3.09 8.04
N LEU A 179 18.38 1.96 8.60
CA LEU A 179 19.30 1.03 7.94
C LEU A 179 18.66 0.42 6.68
N ILE A 180 19.43 0.33 5.61
CA ILE A 180 19.06 -0.41 4.40
C ILE A 180 19.43 -1.87 4.61
N ASP A 181 18.46 -2.77 4.46
CA ASP A 181 18.73 -4.21 4.48
C ASP A 181 19.46 -4.69 3.20
N SER A 182 20.11 -5.84 3.30
CA SER A 182 20.78 -6.51 2.19
C SER A 182 19.92 -7.61 1.54
N VAL A 183 18.61 -7.66 1.81
CA VAL A 183 17.71 -8.72 1.32
C VAL A 183 17.34 -8.39 -0.13
N ASP A 184 17.55 -9.34 -1.04
CA ASP A 184 17.42 -9.04 -2.47
C ASP A 184 16.05 -9.33 -3.09
N SER A 185 15.10 -9.86 -2.30
CA SER A 185 13.71 -10.08 -2.74
C SER A 185 13.11 -8.81 -3.35
N PRO A 186 12.49 -8.89 -4.55
CA PRO A 186 12.01 -7.73 -5.28
C PRO A 186 10.84 -7.01 -4.59
N TRP A 187 10.08 -7.73 -3.76
CA TRP A 187 8.90 -7.22 -3.06
C TRP A 187 9.02 -7.41 -1.55
N ARG A 188 8.61 -6.39 -0.80
CA ARG A 188 8.57 -6.34 0.66
C ARG A 188 7.13 -6.30 1.14
N ILE A 189 6.74 -7.22 2.02
CA ILE A 189 5.43 -7.20 2.68
C ILE A 189 5.45 -6.08 3.73
N ILE A 190 4.76 -4.97 3.45
CA ILE A 190 4.72 -3.78 4.33
C ILE A 190 3.44 -3.67 5.16
N SER A 191 2.38 -4.39 4.78
CA SER A 191 1.16 -4.52 5.58
C SER A 191 0.34 -5.75 5.18
N ILE A 192 -0.38 -6.30 6.14
CA ILE A 192 -1.31 -7.42 5.98
C ILE A 192 -2.68 -6.95 6.46
N LYS A 193 -3.75 -7.13 5.66
CA LYS A 193 -5.13 -6.79 6.06
C LYS A 193 -6.02 -8.01 5.98
N ALA A 194 -6.61 -8.41 7.11
CA ALA A 194 -7.63 -9.43 7.16
C ALA A 194 -8.99 -8.85 6.73
N GLN A 195 -9.60 -9.41 5.68
CA GLN A 195 -10.82 -8.87 5.06
C GLN A 195 -11.76 -9.96 4.50
N LEU A 196 -13.00 -9.58 4.20
CA LEU A 196 -14.01 -10.48 3.61
C LEU A 196 -13.92 -10.64 2.09
N VAL A 197 -13.16 -9.77 1.42
CA VAL A 197 -13.09 -9.64 -0.05
C VAL A 197 -11.67 -9.87 -0.57
N ASP A 198 -11.56 -10.17 -1.86
CA ASP A 198 -10.33 -10.49 -2.60
C ASP A 198 -9.86 -9.33 -3.50
N TYR A 199 -10.16 -8.09 -3.11
CA TYR A 199 -9.74 -6.85 -3.78
C TYR A 199 -9.35 -5.77 -2.76
N GLU A 200 -8.62 -4.73 -3.18
CA GLU A 200 -8.15 -3.65 -2.30
C GLU A 200 -9.33 -2.88 -1.69
N LEU A 201 -9.43 -2.84 -0.35
CA LEU A 201 -10.35 -1.95 0.35
C LEU A 201 -9.73 -0.55 0.48
N PRO A 202 -10.51 0.55 0.34
CA PRO A 202 -9.97 1.90 0.38
C PRO A 202 -9.10 2.18 1.62
N MET A 203 -7.94 2.79 1.42
CA MET A 203 -7.09 3.31 2.51
C MET A 203 -7.83 4.33 3.38
N GLU A 204 -7.39 4.56 4.63
CA GLU A 204 -7.94 5.64 5.47
C GLU A 204 -7.83 7.00 4.75
N PRO A 205 -8.78 7.94 4.95
CA PRO A 205 -8.62 9.31 4.46
C PRO A 205 -7.30 9.95 4.96
N MET A 206 -6.93 9.69 6.21
CA MET A 206 -5.68 10.17 6.80
C MET A 206 -4.43 9.51 6.20
N THR A 207 -4.53 8.29 5.67
CA THR A 207 -3.43 7.62 4.97
C THR A 207 -3.20 8.26 3.59
N LEU A 208 -4.25 8.56 2.82
CA LEU A 208 -4.09 9.31 1.57
C LEU A 208 -3.49 10.71 1.82
N LEU A 209 -3.96 11.43 2.84
CA LEU A 209 -3.43 12.75 3.19
C LEU A 209 -1.96 12.69 3.61
N ARG A 210 -1.57 11.72 4.45
CA ARG A 210 -0.17 11.55 4.88
C ARG A 210 0.73 11.14 3.72
N ASN A 211 0.28 10.29 2.80
CA ASN A 211 1.05 9.95 1.59
C ASN A 211 1.41 11.21 0.78
N ALA A 212 0.48 12.17 0.67
CA ALA A 212 0.70 13.44 0.00
C ALA A 212 1.61 14.44 0.75
N LEU A 213 1.94 14.19 2.03
CA LEU A 213 2.90 15.01 2.80
C LEU A 213 4.37 14.65 2.53
N GLY A 214 4.65 13.51 1.87
CA GLY A 214 6.01 13.07 1.56
C GLY A 214 6.61 12.07 2.56
N THR A 215 7.79 11.58 2.21
CA THR A 215 8.56 10.58 2.98
C THR A 215 8.88 11.03 4.39
N ASP A 216 9.22 12.31 4.55
CA ASP A 216 9.65 12.91 5.81
C ASP A 216 8.52 12.95 6.87
N ALA A 217 7.27 12.72 6.43
CA ALA A 217 6.07 12.62 7.27
C ALA A 217 5.55 11.17 7.41
N GLY A 218 6.33 10.16 6.99
CA GLY A 218 5.90 8.74 6.98
C GLY A 218 4.86 8.41 5.89
N GLY A 219 4.80 9.23 4.84
CA GLY A 219 4.00 9.00 3.64
C GLY A 219 4.84 8.53 2.45
N SER A 220 4.22 8.02 1.39
CA SER A 220 4.95 7.55 0.20
C SER A 220 5.34 8.65 -0.81
N GLY A 221 4.89 9.89 -0.63
CA GLY A 221 5.14 11.00 -1.55
C GLY A 221 4.23 11.03 -2.79
N VAL A 222 3.24 10.13 -2.88
CA VAL A 222 2.25 10.13 -3.96
C VAL A 222 1.24 11.29 -3.75
N PRO A 223 1.01 12.16 -4.76
CA PRO A 223 0.05 13.25 -4.66
C PRO A 223 -1.38 12.78 -4.32
N LEU A 224 -2.14 13.63 -3.65
CA LEU A 224 -3.52 13.34 -3.27
C LEU A 224 -4.43 13.23 -4.51
N ASP A 225 -4.92 12.01 -4.77
CA ASP A 225 -6.03 11.78 -5.68
C ASP A 225 -7.36 12.12 -4.97
N LYS A 226 -8.13 13.02 -5.57
CA LYS A 226 -9.41 13.50 -5.01
C LYS A 226 -10.52 12.46 -5.10
N GLU A 227 -10.57 11.66 -6.17
CA GLU A 227 -11.61 10.65 -6.37
C GLU A 227 -11.39 9.50 -5.41
N LYS A 228 -10.14 9.02 -5.29
CA LYS A 228 -9.74 8.01 -4.30
C LYS A 228 -9.94 8.47 -2.86
N TYR A 229 -9.72 9.76 -2.57
CA TYR A 229 -10.04 10.32 -1.26
C TYR A 229 -11.55 10.29 -0.95
N LEU A 230 -12.41 10.54 -1.95
CA LEU A 230 -13.87 10.49 -1.76
C LEU A 230 -14.39 9.06 -1.62
N GLU A 231 -13.90 8.10 -2.42
CA GLU A 231 -14.17 6.66 -2.24
C GLU A 231 -13.78 6.18 -0.83
N SER A 232 -12.60 6.61 -0.36
CA SER A 232 -12.12 6.39 0.99
C SER A 232 -13.06 6.98 2.05
N VAL A 233 -13.49 8.24 1.89
CA VAL A 233 -14.44 8.87 2.82
C VAL A 233 -15.78 8.15 2.84
N GLU A 234 -16.31 7.70 1.70
CA GLU A 234 -17.58 6.95 1.65
C GLU A 234 -17.50 5.63 2.43
N TYR A 235 -16.44 4.84 2.19
CA TYR A 235 -16.22 3.59 2.91
C TYR A 235 -15.99 3.84 4.41
N TRP A 236 -15.05 4.72 4.77
CA TRP A 236 -14.67 4.96 6.16
C TRP A 236 -15.69 5.78 6.94
N ALA A 237 -16.65 6.47 6.30
CA ALA A 237 -17.79 7.07 6.99
C ALA A 237 -18.62 6.01 7.72
N GLN A 238 -18.75 4.82 7.14
CA GLN A 238 -19.55 3.70 7.65
C GLN A 238 -18.75 2.63 8.41
N HIS A 239 -17.43 2.73 8.49
CA HIS A 239 -16.57 1.74 9.14
C HIS A 239 -15.63 2.38 10.16
N ALA A 240 -15.31 1.66 11.23
CA ALA A 240 -14.28 2.03 12.19
C ALA A 240 -13.41 0.84 12.55
N HIS A 241 -12.14 1.12 12.86
CA HIS A 241 -11.21 0.11 13.37
C HIS A 241 -11.65 -0.41 14.73
N VAL A 242 -11.20 -1.62 15.06
CA VAL A 242 -11.32 -2.20 16.40
C VAL A 242 -9.96 -2.15 17.07
N LYS A 243 -9.92 -1.64 18.30
CA LYS A 243 -8.68 -1.52 19.08
C LYS A 243 -8.77 -2.32 20.36
N TYR A 244 -7.83 -3.25 20.54
CA TYR A 244 -7.64 -4.02 21.76
C TYR A 244 -6.73 -3.23 22.72
N HIS A 245 -7.04 -3.34 24.01
CA HIS A 245 -6.45 -2.60 25.12
C HIS A 245 -6.33 -3.55 26.32
#